data_AF-A0A3C1N4M5-F1
#
_entry.id   AF-A0A3C1N4M5-F1
#
_cell.length_a   1.000
_cell.length_b   1.000
_cell.length_c   1.000
_cell.angle_alpha   90.00
_cell.angle_beta   90.00
_cell.angle_gamma   90.00
#
_symmetry.space_group_name_H-M   'P 1'
#
loop_
_entity.id
_entity.type
_entity.pdbx_description
1 polymer ?
#
loop_
_entity_poly.entity_id
_entity_poly.type
_entity_poly.pdbx_seq_one_letter_code
_entity_poly.pdbx_strand_id
1 'polypeptide(L)' 'MANKVNLNADIGEGFGAYDIGNDAELMEVIRSASIACGFHAGDPLTMRR' A
#
# COMPACT_ATOMS: atom_id res chain seq x y z
N MET A 1 9.30 -10.28 26.73
CA MET A 1 9.68 -9.70 25.42
C MET A 1 8.62 -10.08 24.40
N ALA A 2 8.34 -9.21 23.43
CA ALA A 2 7.42 -9.54 22.34
C ALA A 2 8.15 -10.37 21.28
N ASN A 3 7.69 -11.60 21.03
CA ASN A 3 8.29 -12.52 20.05
C ASN A 3 7.62 -12.44 18.67
N LYS A 4 6.86 -11.36 18.41
CA LYS A 4 6.12 -11.17 17.17
C LYS A 4 6.13 -9.70 16.78
N VAL A 5 6.50 -9.43 15.54
CA VAL A 5 6.44 -8.11 14.92
C VAL A 5 5.43 -8.12 13.79
N ASN A 6 4.79 -6.98 13.54
CA ASN A 6 3.97 -6.76 12.37
C ASN A 6 4.80 -6.00 11.33
N LEU A 7 4.89 -6.55 10.12
CA LEU A 7 5.44 -5.85 8.97
C LEU A 7 4.28 -5.19 8.21
N ASN A 8 4.41 -3.89 8.00
CA ASN A 8 3.48 -3.09 7.21
C ASN A 8 4.24 -2.36 6.10
N ALA A 9 3.52 -1.97 5.07
CA ALA A 9 4.03 -1.12 3.99
C ALA A 9 2.94 -0.15 3.53
N ASP A 10 3.37 0.94 2.91
CA ASP A 10 2.50 1.87 2.20
C ASP A 10 2.09 1.23 0.87
N ILE A 11 0.80 1.30 0.55
CA ILE A 11 0.15 0.62 -0.58
C ILE A 11 -0.79 1.60 -1.28
N GLY A 12 -0.98 1.45 -2.58
CA GLY A 12 -1.90 2.28 -3.37
C GLY A 12 -1.38 3.71 -3.55
N GLU A 13 -0.06 3.89 -3.61
CA GLU A 13 0.58 5.20 -3.79
C GLU A 13 0.69 5.64 -5.27
N GLY A 14 0.12 4.87 -6.20
CA GLY A 14 -0.09 5.29 -7.59
C GLY A 14 -1.07 6.48 -7.71
N PHE A 15 -1.06 7.14 -8.87
CA PHE A 15 -2.01 8.22 -9.18
C PHE A 15 -2.24 8.39 -10.68
N GLY A 16 -3.48 8.26 -11.13
CA GLY A 16 -3.87 8.44 -12.53
C GLY A 16 -3.18 7.42 -13.45
N ALA A 17 -2.25 7.89 -14.28
CA ALA A 17 -1.49 7.02 -15.18
C ALA A 17 -0.20 6.46 -14.56
N TYR A 18 0.18 6.91 -13.36
CA TYR A 18 1.44 6.51 -12.72
C TYR A 18 1.19 5.34 -11.77
N ASP A 19 1.76 4.18 -12.13
CA ASP A 19 1.85 3.02 -11.26
C ASP A 19 3.13 3.12 -10.41
N ILE A 20 2.99 3.11 -9.09
CA ILE A 20 4.08 3.36 -8.15
C ILE A 20 4.06 2.27 -7.09
N GLY A 21 5.23 1.68 -6.83
CA GLY A 21 5.41 0.62 -5.86
C GLY A 21 5.34 -0.78 -6.49
N ASN A 22 5.36 -1.79 -5.63
CA ASN A 22 5.21 -3.20 -6.02
C ASN A 22 4.17 -3.86 -5.11
N ASP A 23 2.97 -3.28 -5.13
CA ASP A 23 1.92 -3.55 -4.15
C ASP A 23 1.53 -5.03 -4.12
N ALA A 24 1.45 -5.70 -5.27
CA ALA A 24 1.07 -7.10 -5.34
C ALA A 24 2.05 -8.00 -4.58
N GLU A 25 3.34 -7.83 -4.82
CA GLU A 25 4.41 -8.60 -4.18
C GLU A 25 4.57 -8.23 -2.69
N LEU A 26 4.36 -6.95 -2.32
CA LEU A 26 4.37 -6.54 -0.92
C LEU A 26 3.21 -7.16 -0.13
N MET A 27 2.02 -7.27 -0.75
CA MET A 27 0.85 -7.88 -0.13
C MET A 27 1.03 -9.38 0.17
N GLU A 28 2.00 -10.06 -0.47
CA GLU A 28 2.36 -11.44 -0.13
C GLU A 28 3.19 -11.56 1.16
N VAL A 29 3.82 -10.46 1.61
CA VAL A 29 4.78 -10.45 2.73
C VAL A 29 4.27 -9.71 3.96
N ILE A 30 3.51 -8.62 3.78
CA ILE A 30 3.04 -7.77 4.88
C ILE A 30 1.76 -8.29 5.54
N ARG A 31 1.51 -7.86 6.77
CA ARG A 31 0.28 -8.18 7.51
C ARG A 31 -0.64 -6.97 7.73
N SER A 32 -0.18 -5.78 7.37
CA SER A 32 -1.00 -4.56 7.38
C SER A 32 -0.59 -3.66 6.23
N ALA A 33 -1.57 -3.04 5.57
CA ALA A 33 -1.37 -2.12 4.47
C ALA A 33 -1.82 -0.71 4.88
N SER A 34 -0.96 0.28 4.66
CA SER A 34 -1.27 1.70 4.84
C SER A 34 -1.66 2.28 3.48
N ILE A 35 -2.97 2.34 3.21
CA ILE A 35 -3.48 2.75 1.89
C ILE A 35 -3.47 4.28 1.77
N ALA A 36 -2.92 4.81 0.68
CA ALA A 36 -2.99 6.26 0.41
C ALA A 36 -4.43 6.75 0.18
N CYS A 37 -4.69 8.00 0.54
CA CYS A 37 -6.06 8.53 0.68
C CYS A 37 -6.42 9.68 -0.26
N GLY A 38 -5.65 9.94 -1.31
CA GLY A 38 -6.03 10.92 -2.34
C GLY A 38 -5.43 12.31 -2.22
N PHE A 39 -4.60 12.58 -1.22
CA PHE A 39 -3.95 13.89 -1.05
C PHE A 39 -2.50 13.88 -1.54
N HIS A 40 -1.65 13.04 -0.95
CA HIS A 40 -0.25 12.92 -1.37
C HIS A 40 -0.05 11.89 -2.49
N ALA A 41 -0.92 10.88 -2.53
CA ALA A 41 -0.96 9.80 -3.49
C ALA A 41 -2.31 9.07 -3.41
N GLY A 42 -2.53 8.10 -4.30
CA GLY A 42 -3.79 7.39 -4.43
C GLY A 42 -4.83 8.20 -5.19
N ASP A 43 -5.63 7.55 -6.01
CA ASP A 43 -6.84 8.10 -6.60
C ASP A 43 -7.98 7.08 -6.41
N PRO A 44 -9.26 7.44 -6.64
CA PRO A 44 -10.38 6.54 -6.39
C PRO A 44 -10.29 5.18 -7.11
N LEU A 45 -9.63 5.10 -8.27
CA LEU A 45 -9.43 3.84 -8.98
C LEU A 45 -8.26 3.06 -8.40
N THR A 46 -7.15 3.74 -8.06
CA THR A 46 -6.00 3.12 -7.39
C THR A 46 -6.40 2.52 -6.04
N MET A 47 -7.19 3.23 -5.23
CA MET A 47 -7.67 2.75 -3.92
C MET A 47 -8.67 1.58 -4.02
N ARG A 48 -9.36 1.42 -5.16
CA ARG A 48 -10.39 0.39 -5.36
C ARG A 48 -9.82 -0.96 -5.83
N ARG A 49 -8.63 -0.93 -6.42
CA ARG A 49 -7.97 -2.08 -7.04
C ARG A 49 -7.73 -3.19 -6.03
#